data_AF-A0A2X1PRT7-F1
#
_entry.id   AF-A0A2X1PRT7-F1
#
_cell.length_a   1.000
_cell.length_b   1.000
_cell.length_c   1.000
_cell.angle_alpha   90.00
_cell.angle_beta   90.00
_cell.angle_gamma   90.00
#
_symmetry.space_group_name_H-M   'P 1'
#
loop_
_entity.id
_entity.type
_entity.pdbx_description
1 polymer ?
#
loop_
_entity_poly.entity_id
_entity_poly.type
_entity_poly.pdbx_seq_one_letter_code
_entity_poly.pdbx_strand_id
1 'polypeptide(L)'
;MTVRLFIDKEGGVTVDNCADVSRQVSAILDVEDPIADKYNLEVSSPGLDRPLFTLPQFERYIGQDIAVHLRIPVMERRKWQGKLERIEKDMITLIVDDQEQILVFGNIQKANVVAKF
;
A
#
# COMPACT_ATOMS: atom_id res chain seq x y z
N MET A 1 18.14 -9.93 -6.90
CA MET A 1 17.21 -8.90 -6.38
C MET A 1 15.78 -9.34 -6.69
N THR A 2 14.76 -8.94 -5.90
CA THR A 2 13.36 -9.32 -6.18
C THR A 2 12.51 -8.07 -6.40
N VAL A 3 11.86 -7.99 -7.55
CA VAL A 3 10.91 -6.93 -7.90
C VAL A 3 9.50 -7.49 -7.68
N ARG A 4 8.75 -6.91 -6.74
CA ARG A 4 7.36 -7.30 -6.46
C ARG A 4 6.39 -6.32 -7.08
N LEU A 5 5.48 -6.83 -7.90
CA LEU A 5 4.30 -6.10 -8.35
C LEU A 5 3.06 -6.60 -7.60
N PHE A 6 2.32 -5.65 -7.04
CA PHE A 6 1.01 -5.90 -6.46
C PHE A 6 -0.06 -5.45 -7.45
N ILE A 7 -0.95 -6.36 -7.81
CA ILE A 7 -2.09 -6.06 -8.67
C ILE A 7 -3.38 -6.11 -7.86
N ASP A 8 -4.28 -5.16 -8.11
CA ASP A 8 -5.60 -5.09 -7.49
C ASP A 8 -6.67 -4.88 -8.57
N LYS A 9 -7.83 -5.50 -8.38
CA LYS A 9 -8.97 -5.44 -9.29
C LYS A 9 -10.26 -5.49 -8.47
N GLU A 10 -11.24 -4.67 -8.84
CA GLU A 10 -12.58 -4.76 -8.28
C GLU A 10 -13.19 -6.14 -8.60
N GLY A 11 -13.56 -6.89 -7.54
CA GLY A 11 -13.97 -8.29 -7.63
C GLY A 11 -12.90 -9.33 -7.28
N GLY A 12 -11.68 -8.89 -6.94
CA GLY A 12 -10.57 -9.77 -6.59
C GLY A 12 -9.69 -10.11 -7.79
N VAL A 13 -8.48 -10.58 -7.48
CA VAL A 13 -7.48 -10.96 -8.47
C VAL A 13 -7.40 -12.47 -8.54
N THR A 14 -7.55 -13.01 -9.75
CA THR A 14 -7.37 -14.45 -10.01
C THR A 14 -5.92 -14.75 -10.37
N VAL A 15 -5.53 -16.04 -10.29
CA VAL A 15 -4.18 -16.50 -10.69
C VAL A 15 -3.91 -16.16 -12.16
N ASP A 16 -4.92 -16.26 -13.02
CA ASP A 16 -4.81 -15.91 -14.43
C ASP A 16 -4.49 -14.42 -14.62
N ASN A 17 -5.07 -13.54 -13.80
CA ASN A 17 -4.76 -12.11 -13.87
C ASN A 17 -3.31 -11.81 -13.45
N CYS A 18 -2.76 -12.54 -12.46
CA CYS A 18 -1.34 -12.45 -12.14
C CYS A 18 -0.46 -12.90 -13.30
N ALA A 19 -0.83 -13.99 -13.98
CA ALA A 19 -0.09 -14.52 -15.12
C ALA A 19 -0.10 -13.56 -16.32
N ASP A 20 -1.26 -12.96 -16.63
CA ASP A 20 -1.40 -12.00 -17.72
C ASP A 20 -0.55 -10.75 -17.48
N VAL A 21 -0.64 -10.16 -16.28
CA VAL A 21 0.16 -8.98 -15.93
C VAL A 21 1.65 -9.32 -15.90
N SER A 22 2.03 -10.50 -15.38
CA SER A 22 3.43 -10.93 -15.40
C SER A 22 4.00 -11.00 -16.81
N ARG A 23 3.24 -11.52 -17.78
CA ARG A 23 3.66 -11.60 -19.19
C ARG A 23 3.81 -10.21 -19.82
N GLN A 24 2.84 -9.33 -19.59
CA GLN A 24 2.86 -7.97 -20.15
C GLN A 24 4.02 -7.14 -19.58
N VAL A 25 4.22 -7.20 -18.25
CA VAL A 25 5.26 -6.43 -17.57
C VAL A 25 6.65 -6.96 -17.93
N SER A 26 6.82 -8.29 -18.03
CA SER A 26 8.10 -8.87 -18.48
C SER A 26 8.47 -8.39 -19.88
N ALA A 27 7.52 -8.35 -20.83
CA ALA A 27 7.78 -7.88 -22.19
C ALA A 27 8.18 -6.40 -22.24
N ILE A 28 7.62 -5.55 -21.38
CA ILE A 28 8.00 -4.13 -21.31
C ILE A 28 9.38 -3.97 -20.66
N LEU A 29 9.65 -4.70 -19.58
CA LEU A 29 10.93 -4.62 -18.87
C LEU A 29 12.10 -5.16 -19.71
N ASP A 30 11.87 -6.16 -20.57
CA ASP A 30 12.87 -6.66 -21.52
C ASP A 30 13.23 -5.63 -22.60
N VAL A 31 12.32 -4.71 -22.92
CA VAL A 31 12.51 -3.68 -23.96
C VAL A 31 13.18 -2.42 -23.39
N GLU A 32 12.71 -1.95 -22.23
CA GLU A 32 13.21 -0.72 -21.62
C GLU A 32 14.49 -0.95 -20.77
N ASP A 33 14.78 -2.21 -20.41
CA ASP A 33 15.88 -2.66 -19.54
C ASP A 33 16.27 -1.68 -18.41
N PRO A 34 15.33 -1.25 -17.56
CA PRO A 34 15.60 -0.23 -16.54
C PRO A 34 16.44 -0.74 -15.37
N ILE A 35 16.75 -2.04 -15.32
CA ILE A 35 17.46 -2.69 -14.21
C ILE A 35 18.61 -3.54 -14.78
N ALA A 36 19.83 -3.02 -14.70
CA ALA A 36 21.04 -3.64 -15.26
C ALA A 36 21.46 -4.99 -14.62
N ASP A 37 20.77 -5.43 -13.54
CA ASP A 37 21.12 -6.62 -12.75
C ASP A 37 20.01 -7.68 -12.78
N LYS A 38 20.39 -8.96 -12.63
CA LYS A 38 19.41 -10.06 -12.60
C LYS A 38 18.43 -9.92 -11.43
N TYR A 39 17.13 -9.86 -11.76
CA TYR A 39 16.05 -9.81 -10.79
C TYR A 39 15.02 -10.93 -11.00
N ASN A 40 14.32 -11.30 -9.93
CA ASN A 40 13.12 -12.14 -9.99
C ASN A 40 11.89 -11.24 -9.93
N LEU A 41 10.99 -11.38 -10.90
CA LEU A 41 9.69 -10.70 -10.93
C LEU A 41 8.65 -11.55 -10.20
N GLU A 42 8.04 -11.01 -9.15
CA GLU A 42 6.94 -11.63 -8.41
C GLU A 42 5.68 -10.79 -8.57
N VAL A 43 4.63 -11.37 -9.16
CA VAL A 43 3.30 -10.73 -9.25
C VAL A 43 2.38 -11.40 -8.24
N SER A 44 1.83 -10.61 -7.32
CA SER A 44 0.95 -11.12 -6.26
C SER A 44 -0.26 -10.22 -6.06
N SER A 45 -1.38 -10.83 -5.68
CA SER A 45 -2.50 -10.09 -5.11
C SER A 45 -2.16 -9.69 -3.67
N PRO A 46 -2.50 -8.49 -3.21
CA PRO A 46 -2.11 -8.01 -1.89
C PRO A 46 -2.70 -8.78 -0.68
N GLY A 47 -3.66 -9.68 -0.89
CA GLY A 47 -4.20 -10.53 0.18
C GLY A 47 -4.89 -9.75 1.30
N LEU A 48 -4.78 -10.26 2.54
CA LEU A 48 -5.35 -9.67 3.77
C LEU A 48 -4.66 -8.36 4.18
N ASP A 49 -3.37 -8.20 3.88
CA ASP A 49 -2.60 -6.99 4.15
C ASP A 49 -2.66 -6.08 2.92
N ARG A 50 -3.84 -5.54 2.61
CA ARG A 50 -4.04 -4.69 1.43
C ARG A 50 -3.23 -3.39 1.56
N PRO A 51 -2.09 -3.24 0.86
CA PRO A 51 -1.25 -2.08 1.01
C PRO A 51 -1.89 -0.88 0.30
N LEU A 52 -1.78 0.28 0.92
CA LEU A 52 -2.30 1.54 0.40
C LEU A 52 -1.12 2.40 -0.08
N PHE A 53 -1.18 2.80 -1.34
CA PHE A 53 -0.12 3.54 -2.02
C PHE A 53 -0.53 4.96 -2.39
N THR A 54 -1.82 5.22 -2.61
CA THR A 54 -2.31 6.51 -3.12
C THR A 54 -3.44 7.06 -2.24
N LEU A 55 -3.55 8.39 -2.12
CA LEU A 55 -4.62 9.04 -1.35
C LEU A 55 -6.04 8.54 -1.72
N PRO A 56 -6.41 8.37 -3.01
CA PRO A 56 -7.73 7.84 -3.38
C PRO A 56 -7.97 6.40 -2.89
N GLN A 57 -6.92 5.60 -2.68
CA GLN A 57 -7.07 4.29 -2.06
C GLN A 57 -7.44 4.44 -0.57
N PHE A 58 -6.77 5.34 0.16
CA PHE A 58 -7.09 5.58 1.57
C PHE A 58 -8.54 6.09 1.74
N GLU A 59 -9.03 6.95 0.84
CA GLU A 59 -10.42 7.46 0.90
C GLU A 59 -11.46 6.33 0.92
N ARG A 60 -11.23 5.23 0.20
CA ARG A 60 -12.11 4.05 0.17
C ARG A 60 -12.17 3.31 1.52
N TYR A 61 -11.19 3.53 2.40
CA TYR A 61 -11.08 2.88 3.72
C TYR A 61 -11.29 3.85 4.88
N ILE A 62 -11.83 5.04 4.63
CA ILE A 62 -12.34 5.90 5.70
C ILE A 62 -13.37 5.10 6.51
N GLY A 63 -13.20 5.10 7.83
CA GLY A 63 -13.99 4.30 8.77
C GLY A 63 -13.34 2.98 9.18
N GLN A 64 -12.30 2.51 8.48
CA GLN A 64 -11.62 1.24 8.77
C GLN A 64 -10.30 1.43 9.53
N ASP A 65 -9.83 0.38 10.20
CA ASP A 65 -8.51 0.39 10.81
C ASP A 65 -7.43 0.19 9.74
N ILE A 66 -6.42 1.05 9.80
CA ILE A 66 -5.22 0.93 8.96
C ILE A 66 -3.98 0.95 9.84
N ALA A 67 -2.94 0.26 9.38
CA ALA A 67 -1.60 0.35 9.92
C ALA A 67 -0.75 1.20 8.97
N VAL A 68 0.03 2.10 9.54
CA VAL A 68 0.90 3.05 8.82
C VAL A 68 2.30 3.03 9.43
N HIS A 69 3.29 2.98 8.56
CA HIS A 69 4.70 3.11 8.89
C HIS A 69 5.22 4.42 8.32
N LEU A 70 5.82 5.26 9.15
CA LEU A 70 6.36 6.55 8.78
C LEU A 70 7.86 6.48 8.47
N ARG A 71 8.32 7.36 7.57
CA ARG A 71 9.75 7.57 7.28
C ARG A 71 10.43 8.28 8.44
N ILE A 72 9.83 9.38 8.90
CA ILE A 72 10.28 10.19 10.03
C ILE A 72 9.34 9.91 11.22
N PRO A 73 9.87 9.58 12.41
CA PRO A 73 9.04 9.36 13.59
C PRO A 73 8.24 10.62 13.96
N VAL A 74 6.98 10.40 14.33
CA VAL A 74 6.11 11.42 14.92
C VAL A 74 5.84 10.98 16.35
N MET A 75 6.00 11.88 17.33
CA MET A 75 5.89 11.53 18.76
C MET A 75 6.74 10.30 19.15
N GLU A 76 7.99 10.25 18.69
CA GLU A 76 8.92 9.12 18.91
C GLU A 76 8.45 7.76 18.34
N ARG A 77 7.33 7.74 17.61
CA ARG A 77 6.68 6.55 17.06
C ARG A 77 6.68 6.56 15.54
N ARG A 78 7.17 5.46 14.94
CA ARG A 78 7.15 5.26 13.47
C ARG A 78 5.96 4.42 13.00
N LYS A 79 5.40 3.60 13.87
CA LYS A 79 4.30 2.68 13.55
C LYS A 79 3.02 3.18 14.18
N TRP A 80 2.06 3.58 13.38
CA TRP A 80 0.74 3.97 13.85
C TRP A 80 -0.27 2.93 13.38
N GLN A 81 -1.27 2.65 14.21
CA GLN A 81 -2.37 1.77 13.85
C GLN A 81 -3.62 2.33 14.51
N GLY A 82 -4.66 2.52 13.73
CA GLY A 82 -5.91 3.08 14.22
C GLY A 82 -6.92 3.27 13.10
N LYS A 83 -8.09 3.79 13.46
CA LYS A 83 -9.19 4.01 12.52
C LYS A 83 -8.91 5.24 11.67
N LEU A 84 -8.93 5.09 10.35
CA LEU A 84 -8.86 6.22 9.42
C LEU A 84 -10.16 7.01 9.48
N GLU A 85 -10.12 8.23 10.01
CA GLU A 85 -11.32 9.03 10.21
C GLU A 85 -11.57 9.99 9.04
N ARG A 86 -10.51 10.64 8.54
CA ARG A 86 -10.61 11.56 7.39
C ARG A 86 -9.26 11.76 6.71
N ILE A 87 -9.33 12.33 5.52
CA ILE A 87 -8.17 12.75 4.72
C ILE A 87 -8.41 14.19 4.30
N GLU A 88 -7.44 15.05 4.54
CA GLU A 88 -7.49 16.47 4.21
C GLU A 88 -6.23 16.85 3.44
N LYS A 89 -6.39 17.08 2.13
CA LYS A 89 -5.27 17.36 1.20
C LYS A 89 -4.22 16.24 1.26
N ASP A 90 -3.09 16.50 1.91
CA ASP A 90 -1.97 15.57 2.07
C ASP A 90 -1.82 15.08 3.51
N MET A 91 -2.86 15.21 4.35
CA MET A 91 -2.87 14.75 5.73
C MET A 91 -3.93 13.67 5.93
N ILE A 92 -3.57 12.62 6.65
CA ILE A 92 -4.50 11.59 7.10
C ILE A 92 -4.72 11.74 8.61
N THR A 93 -5.96 11.59 9.06
CA THR A 93 -6.31 11.58 10.48
C THR A 93 -6.65 10.17 10.92
N LEU A 94 -5.92 9.67 11.90
CA LEU A 94 -6.15 8.38 12.53
C LEU A 94 -6.63 8.56 13.95
N ILE A 95 -7.64 7.79 14.35
CA ILE A 95 -8.03 7.66 15.75
C ILE A 95 -7.25 6.48 16.33
N VAL A 96 -6.35 6.78 17.27
CA VAL A 96 -5.50 5.82 17.98
C VAL A 96 -5.75 6.02 19.47
N ASP A 97 -6.21 4.98 20.17
CA ASP A 97 -6.54 5.06 21.61
C ASP A 97 -7.47 6.24 21.95
N ASP A 98 -8.52 6.44 21.13
CA ASP A 98 -9.48 7.56 21.20
C ASP A 98 -8.87 8.97 21.02
N GLN A 99 -7.63 9.06 20.55
CA GLN A 99 -6.97 10.33 20.23
C GLN A 99 -6.80 10.50 18.71
N GLU A 100 -7.08 11.70 18.21
CA GLU A 100 -6.80 12.05 16.82
C GLU A 100 -5.31 12.26 16.60
N GLN A 101 -4.78 11.60 15.57
CA GLN A 101 -3.39 11.67 15.17
C GLN A 101 -3.33 12.06 13.70
N ILE A 102 -2.73 13.22 13.43
CA ILE A 102 -2.60 13.75 12.08
C ILE A 102 -1.22 13.39 11.54
N LEU A 103 -1.19 12.64 10.45
CA LEU A 103 0.03 12.19 9.79
C LEU A 103 0.08 12.74 8.37
N VAL A 104 1.24 13.24 7.96
CA VAL A 104 1.47 13.72 6.59
C VAL A 104 1.64 12.52 5.66
N PHE A 105 0.84 12.46 4.59
CA PHE A 105 0.87 11.40 3.58
C PHE A 105 2.26 11.22 2.97
N GLY A 106 2.96 12.31 2.65
CA GLY A 106 4.34 12.26 2.14
C GLY A 106 5.37 11.65 3.12
N ASN A 107 5.04 11.58 4.42
CA ASN A 107 5.86 10.92 5.43
C ASN A 107 5.53 9.43 5.58
N ILE A 108 4.45 8.93 4.97
CA ILE A 108 4.09 7.51 5.02
C ILE A 108 5.04 6.73 4.11
N GLN A 109 5.76 5.78 4.70
CA GLN A 109 6.59 4.83 3.98
C GLN A 109 5.78 3.64 3.46
N LYS A 110 4.85 3.16 4.29
CA LYS A 110 4.01 1.99 4.01
C LYS A 110 2.70 2.13 4.76
N ALA A 111 1.59 1.72 4.15
CA ALA A 111 0.31 1.59 4.81
C ALA A 111 -0.39 0.31 4.37
N ASN A 112 -1.20 -0.29 5.24
CA ASN A 112 -2.03 -1.45 4.93
C ASN A 112 -3.33 -1.42 5.75
N VAL A 113 -4.40 -1.96 5.17
CA VAL A 113 -5.69 -2.13 5.87
C VAL A 113 -5.57 -3.27 6.88
N VAL A 114 -6.10 -3.05 8.09
CA VAL A 114 -6.16 -4.07 9.15
C VAL A 114 -7.56 -4.66 9.16
N ALA A 115 -7.68 -5.95 8.80
CA ALA A 115 -8.94 -6.67 8.92
C ALA A 115 -9.32 -6.84 10.40
N LYS A 116 -10.49 -6.34 10.80
CA LYS A 116 -11.11 -6.70 12.08
C LYS A 116 -11.86 -8.02 11.91
N PHE A 117 -11.55 -9.00 12.73
CA PHE A 117 -12.29 -10.26 12.87
C PHE A 117 -13.24 -10.19 14.05
#